data_AF-A0A6I2GD12-F1
#
_entry.id   AF-A0A6I2GD12-F1
#
_cell.length_a   1.000
_cell.length_b   1.000
_cell.length_c   1.000
_cell.angle_alpha   90.00
_cell.angle_beta   90.00
_cell.angle_gamma   90.00
#
_symmetry.space_group_name_H-M   'P 1'
#
loop_
_entity.id
_entity.type
_entity.pdbx_description
1 polymer ?
#
loop_
_entity_poly.entity_id
_entity_poly.type
_entity_poly.pdbx_seq_one_letter_code
_entity_poly.pdbx_strand_id
1 'polypeptide(L)'
;MSCDKNIINRLKRAEGQLRGIQKMIDEEKECVDIVTQLTAVRSSIDRVMGLIVAENLRDCLNTPSNDPSIQEKKIEQAVQMIIKK
;
A
#
# COMPACT_ATOMS: atom_id res chain seq x y z
N MET A 1 11.75 10.78 -6.40
CA MET A 1 10.66 9.82 -6.16
C MET A 1 10.48 8.91 -7.38
N SER A 2 11.33 7.90 -7.53
CA SER A 2 11.09 6.84 -8.50
C SER A 2 10.18 5.84 -7.82
N CYS A 3 8.86 5.91 -8.04
CA CYS A 3 7.95 4.84 -7.63
C CYS A 3 8.49 3.55 -8.24
N ASP A 4 9.10 2.73 -7.38
CA ASP A 4 9.82 1.53 -7.76
C ASP A 4 8.92 0.68 -8.69
N LYS A 5 9.46 0.19 -9.81
CA LYS A 5 8.73 -0.70 -10.74
C LYS A 5 8.08 -1.86 -9.98
N ASN A 6 8.64 -2.24 -8.84
CA ASN A 6 8.08 -3.21 -7.90
C ASN A 6 6.70 -2.82 -7.33
N ILE A 7 6.47 -1.54 -7.00
CA ILE A 7 5.18 -1.04 -6.50
C ILE A 7 4.11 -1.15 -7.59
N ILE A 8 4.42 -0.69 -8.81
CA ILE A 8 3.51 -0.79 -9.96
C ILE A 8 3.18 -2.25 -10.25
N ASN A 9 4.16 -3.15 -10.22
CA ASN A 9 3.93 -4.58 -10.45
C ASN A 9 3.04 -5.21 -9.36
N ARG A 10 3.16 -4.77 -8.11
CA ARG A 10 2.25 -5.21 -7.02
C ARG A 10 0.83 -4.73 -7.24
N LEU A 11 0.64 -3.47 -7.63
CA LEU A 11 -0.67 -2.92 -7.95
C LEU A 11 -1.33 -3.64 -9.14
N LYS A 12 -0.57 -3.90 -10.22
CA LYS A 12 -1.06 -4.69 -11.36
C LYS A 12 -1.52 -6.10 -10.96
N ARG A 13 -0.82 -6.74 -10.02
CA ARG A 13 -1.26 -8.05 -9.48
C ARG A 13 -2.56 -7.94 -8.70
N ALA A 14 -2.67 -6.94 -7.82
CA ALA A 14 -3.91 -6.70 -7.08
C ALA A 14 -5.10 -6.40 -8.02
N GLU A 15 -4.86 -5.63 -9.09
CA GLU A 15 -5.85 -5.39 -10.15
C GLU A 15 -6.30 -6.71 -10.82
N GLY A 16 -5.36 -7.58 -11.18
CA GLY A 16 -5.67 -8.89 -11.75
C GLY A 16 -6.48 -9.78 -10.79
N GLN A 17 -6.16 -9.75 -9.50
CA GLN A 17 -6.93 -10.45 -8.48
C GLN A 17 -8.35 -9.91 -8.35
N LEU A 18 -8.54 -8.59 -8.36
CA LEU A 18 -9.87 -7.96 -8.34
C LEU A 18 -10.72 -8.37 -9.55
N ARG A 19 -10.13 -8.42 -10.75
CA ARG A 19 -10.81 -8.94 -11.95
C ARG A 19 -11.22 -10.41 -11.77
N GLY A 20 -10.36 -11.23 -11.15
CA GLY A 20 -10.68 -12.62 -10.82
C GLY A 20 -11.86 -12.72 -9.85
N ILE A 21 -11.91 -11.86 -8.83
CA ILE A 21 -13.00 -11.81 -7.85
C ILE A 21 -14.33 -11.41 -8.52
N GLN A 22 -14.31 -10.44 -9.44
CA GLN A 22 -15.51 -10.08 -10.22
C GLN A 22 -16.06 -11.30 -10.96
N LYS A 23 -15.19 -12.05 -11.64
CA LYS A 23 -15.58 -13.30 -12.31
C LYS A 23 -16.11 -14.35 -11.33
N MET A 24 -15.55 -14.47 -10.12
CA MET A 24 -16.08 -15.38 -9.10
C MET A 24 -17.50 -15.00 -8.67
N ILE A 25 -17.80 -13.70 -8.60
CA ILE A 25 -19.16 -13.21 -8.29
C ILE A 25 -20.11 -13.54 -9.45
N ASP A 26 -19.70 -13.30 -10.70
CA ASP A 26 -20.48 -13.62 -11.89
C ASP A 26 -20.75 -15.14 -12.03
N GLU A 27 -19.82 -15.97 -11.56
CA GLU A 27 -19.93 -17.43 -11.50
C GLU A 27 -20.64 -17.96 -10.24
N GLU A 28 -21.24 -17.07 -9.43
CA GLU A 28 -21.97 -17.41 -8.21
C GLU A 28 -21.17 -18.29 -7.23
N LYS A 29 -19.86 -18.02 -7.09
CA LYS A 29 -19.01 -18.72 -6.11
C LYS A 29 -19.43 -18.42 -4.67
N GLU A 30 -19.06 -19.33 -3.78
CA GLU A 30 -19.34 -19.22 -2.35
C GLU A 30 -18.78 -17.92 -1.74
N CYS A 31 -19.59 -17.28 -0.89
CA CYS A 31 -19.23 -16.03 -0.22
C CYS A 31 -17.92 -16.14 0.56
N VAL A 32 -17.64 -17.29 1.18
CA VAL A 32 -16.40 -17.53 1.95
C VAL A 32 -15.17 -17.46 1.06
N ASP A 33 -15.26 -17.96 -0.18
CA ASP A 33 -14.15 -17.93 -1.13
C ASP A 33 -13.91 -16.51 -1.64
N ILE A 34 -14.99 -15.76 -1.92
CA ILE A 34 -14.92 -14.36 -2.32
C ILE A 34 -14.26 -13.51 -1.22
N VAL A 35 -14.70 -13.66 0.03
CA VAL A 35 -14.12 -12.95 1.19
C VAL A 35 -12.66 -13.31 1.39
N THR A 36 -12.29 -14.59 1.18
CA THR A 36 -10.90 -15.04 1.25
C THR A 36 -10.04 -14.33 0.22
N GLN A 37 -10.49 -14.24 -1.04
CA GLN A 37 -9.76 -13.53 -2.09
C GLN A 37 -9.69 -12.01 -1.84
N LEU A 38 -10.78 -11.38 -1.39
CA LEU A 38 -10.78 -9.96 -1.02
C LEU A 38 -9.78 -9.68 0.11
N THR A 39 -9.68 -10.57 1.10
CA THR A 39 -8.71 -10.44 2.20
C THR A 39 -7.27 -10.56 1.69
N ALA A 40 -7.02 -11.42 0.71
CA ALA A 40 -5.71 -11.52 0.05
C ALA A 40 -5.35 -10.22 -0.70
N VAL A 41 -6.32 -9.62 -1.42
CA VAL A 41 -6.13 -8.33 -2.09
C VAL A 41 -5.85 -7.22 -1.07
N ARG A 42 -6.65 -7.12 0.00
CA ARG A 42 -6.43 -6.15 1.08
C ARG A 42 -5.01 -6.27 1.65
N SER A 43 -4.57 -7.50 1.97
CA SER A 43 -3.23 -7.75 2.48
C SER A 43 -2.12 -7.33 1.50
N SER A 44 -2.35 -7.48 0.20
CA SER A 44 -1.43 -7.02 -0.84
C SER A 44 -1.33 -5.49 -0.88
N ILE A 45 -2.48 -4.80 -0.78
CA ILE A 45 -2.56 -3.34 -0.74
C ILE A 45 -1.89 -2.79 0.52
N ASP A 46 -2.16 -3.37 1.70
CA ASP A 46 -1.53 -2.98 2.97
C ASP A 46 0.00 -3.02 2.88
N ARG A 47 0.56 -4.05 2.24
CA ARG A 47 2.01 -4.13 1.99
C ARG A 47 2.51 -3.02 1.06
N VAL A 48 1.76 -2.67 0.02
CA VAL A 48 2.12 -1.58 -0.89
C VAL A 48 2.11 -0.24 -0.16
N MET A 49 1.08 0.03 0.65
CA MET A 49 1.02 1.23 1.49
C MET A 49 2.22 1.29 2.43
N GLY A 50 2.53 0.20 3.14
CA GLY A 50 3.70 0.14 4.02
C GLY A 50 5.02 0.41 3.32
N LEU A 51 5.21 -0.09 2.09
CA LEU A 51 6.42 0.19 1.29
C LEU A 51 6.53 1.67 0.91
N ILE A 52 5.43 2.31 0.52
CA ILE A 52 5.41 3.74 0.18
C ILE A 52 5.78 4.58 1.40
N VAL A 53 5.21 4.26 2.56
CA VAL A 53 5.52 4.99 3.80
C VAL A 53 6.96 4.76 4.25
N ALA A 54 7.46 3.53 4.16
CA ALA A 54 8.86 3.22 4.47
C ALA A 54 9.83 4.01 3.58
N GLU A 55 9.53 4.12 2.27
CA GLU A 55 10.35 4.92 1.35
C GLU A 55 10.28 6.41 1.69
N ASN A 56 9.11 6.93 2.05
CA ASN A 56 8.96 8.32 2.49
C ASN A 56 9.77 8.61 3.77
N LEU A 57 9.75 7.70 4.75
CA LEU A 57 10.59 7.79 5.96
C LEU A 57 12.07 7.76 5.61
N ARG A 58 12.48 6.87 4.70
CA ARG A 58 13.86 6.75 4.24
C ARG A 58 14.33 8.04 3.55
N ASP A 59 13.48 8.66 2.74
CA ASP A 59 13.75 9.96 2.13
C ASP A 59 13.91 11.05 3.19
N CYS A 60 13.09 11.06 4.25
CA CYS A 60 13.24 12.01 5.36
C CYS A 60 14.60 11.86 6.06
N LEU A 61 15.12 10.65 6.22
CA LEU A 61 16.42 10.39 6.86
C LEU A 61 17.60 10.73 5.94
N ASN A 62 17.50 10.42 4.65
CA ASN A 62 18.58 10.63 3.68
C ASN A 62 18.64 12.07 3.15
N THR A 63 17.52 12.79 3.18
CA THR A 63 17.41 14.19 2.72
C THR A 63 16.81 15.08 3.81
N PRO A 64 17.54 15.27 4.94
CA PRO A 64 17.03 16.07 6.04
C PRO A 64 16.83 17.53 5.63
N SER A 65 15.77 18.13 6.15
CA SER A 65 15.53 19.57 6.03
C SER A 65 16.54 20.36 6.86
N ASN A 66 16.95 21.54 6.37
CA ASN A 66 17.78 22.47 7.13
C ASN A 66 17.04 23.11 8.32
N ASP A 67 15.70 23.07 8.30
CA ASP A 67 14.84 23.51 9.39
C ASP A 67 14.37 22.28 10.21
N PRO A 68 14.76 22.19 11.51
CA PRO A 68 14.35 21.11 12.40
C PRO A 68 12.82 20.96 12.54
N SER A 69 12.07 22.06 12.54
CA SER A 69 10.62 22.02 12.69
C SER A 69 9.92 21.42 11.46
N ILE A 70 10.48 21.66 10.27
CA ILE A 70 10.00 21.06 9.02
C ILE A 70 10.37 19.57 8.99
N GLN A 71 11.55 19.21 9.47
CA GLN A 71 11.98 17.82 9.55
C GLN A 71 11.07 17.00 10.47
N GLU A 72 10.77 17.51 11.65
CA GLU A 72 9.89 16.88 12.63
C GLU A 72 8.48 16.66 12.04
N LYS A 73 7.90 17.67 11.39
CA LYS A 73 6.60 17.54 10.72
C LYS A 73 6.58 16.49 9.63
N LYS A 74 7.64 16.38 8.82
CA LYS A 74 7.73 15.35 7.76
C LYS A 74 7.74 13.94 8.35
N ILE A 75 8.50 13.73 9.42
CA ILE A 75 8.56 12.44 10.12
C ILE A 75 7.20 12.12 10.75
N GLU A 76 6.58 13.09 11.42
CA GLU A 76 5.26 12.93 12.05
C GLU A 76 4.19 12.56 11.01
N GLN A 77 4.17 13.23 9.85
CA GLN A 77 3.28 12.90 8.74
C GLN A 77 3.46 11.46 8.27
N ALA A 78 4.70 11.01 8.07
CA ALA A 78 4.99 9.65 7.65
C ALA A 78 4.55 8.60 8.69
N VAL A 79 4.77 8.88 9.98
CA VAL A 79 4.32 8.03 11.09
C VAL A 79 2.79 7.94 11.13
N GLN A 80 2.08 9.06 10.93
CA GLN A 80 0.62 9.08 10.92
C GLN A 80 0.02 8.24 9.78
N MET A 81 0.72 8.09 8.64
CA MET A 81 0.28 7.23 7.53
C MET A 81 0.28 5.74 7.90
N ILE A 82 1.05 5.30 8.90
CA ILE A 82 1.07 3.90 9.39
C ILE A 82 -0.01 3.66 10.44
N ILE A 83 -0.26 4.67 11.29
CA ILE A 83 -1.12 4.53 12.47
C ILE A 83 -2.61 4.62 12.11
N LYS A 84 -2.97 5.37 11.07
CA LYS A 84 -4.35 5.39 10.54
C LYS A 84 -4.66 4.04 9.85
N LYS A 85 -5.16 3.09 10.62
CA LYS A 85 -5.89 1.92 10.12
C LYS A 85 -7.36 2.23 9.90
#